data_AF-A0AAZ3STM4-F1
#
_entry.id   AF-A0AAZ3STM4-F1
#
_cell.length_a   1.000
_cell.length_b   1.000
_cell.length_c   1.000
_cell.angle_alpha   90.00
_cell.angle_beta   90.00
_cell.angle_gamma   90.00
#
_symmetry.space_group_name_H-M   'P 1'
#
loop_
_entity.id
_entity.type
_entity.pdbx_description
1 polymer ?
#
loop_
_entity_poly.entity_id
_entity_poly.type
_entity_poly.pdbx_seq_one_letter_code
_entity_poly.pdbx_strand_id
1 'polypeptide(L)'
;MQVKELLTSFGPLKAFNLVKDSATSLSKGYAFCEYVDISATDQAVAGLNGMQLGDKKLIVQRASVGAKNANPTAIIETPVTLQVPGLQGLQNSGLPTEVLCLLNMVMPEELVDDEDYEEILEDISEECCKYGSVRSIEIPRPVEGVEVPGCGKIFVEYVSTADCQKAMQALTGRKFANRVVVTKYYDPDMYHRQEFSG
;
A
#
# COMPACT_ATOMS: atom_id res chain seq x y z
N MET A 1 -25.52 -19.66 -12.74
CA MET A 1 -26.47 -18.55 -12.48
C MET A 1 -26.73 -18.31 -10.99
N GLN A 2 -26.50 -19.30 -10.11
CA GLN A 2 -26.74 -19.23 -8.66
C GLN A 2 -26.15 -18.02 -7.92
N VAL A 3 -24.91 -17.62 -8.21
CA VAL A 3 -24.25 -16.51 -7.48
C VAL A 3 -24.94 -15.17 -7.71
N LYS A 4 -25.48 -14.93 -8.92
CA LYS A 4 -26.15 -13.66 -9.26
C LYS A 4 -27.49 -13.52 -8.52
N GLU A 5 -28.25 -14.60 -8.41
CA GLU A 5 -29.53 -14.61 -7.69
C GLU A 5 -29.33 -14.38 -6.20
N LEU A 6 -28.33 -15.05 -5.61
CA LEU A 6 -27.96 -14.87 -4.21
C LEU A 6 -27.58 -13.41 -3.90
N LEU A 7 -26.79 -12.78 -4.76
CA LEU A 7 -26.43 -11.37 -4.62
C LEU A 7 -27.65 -10.44 -4.73
N THR A 8 -28.60 -10.77 -5.62
CA THR A 8 -29.81 -9.95 -5.83
C THR A 8 -30.76 -10.00 -4.61
N SER A 9 -30.70 -11.04 -3.77
CA SER A 9 -31.47 -11.11 -2.52
C SER A 9 -31.06 -10.05 -1.49
N PHE A 10 -29.83 -9.53 -1.55
CA PHE A 10 -29.36 -8.47 -0.64
C PHE A 10 -29.65 -7.06 -1.18
N GLY A 11 -29.88 -6.92 -2.48
CA GLY A 11 -30.22 -5.64 -3.08
C GLY A 11 -30.09 -5.63 -4.61
N PRO A 12 -30.63 -4.59 -5.28
CA PRO A 12 -30.50 -4.43 -6.72
C PRO A 12 -29.04 -4.20 -7.11
N LEU A 13 -28.56 -5.01 -8.06
CA LEU A 13 -27.21 -4.91 -8.60
C LEU A 13 -27.17 -3.87 -9.72
N LYS A 14 -26.26 -2.91 -9.59
CA LYS A 14 -25.92 -1.94 -10.64
C LYS A 14 -25.03 -2.55 -11.71
N ALA A 15 -24.07 -3.39 -11.30
CA ALA A 15 -23.21 -4.13 -12.22
C ALA A 15 -22.85 -5.51 -11.65
N PHE A 16 -22.69 -6.50 -12.53
CA PHE A 16 -22.22 -7.84 -12.16
C PHE A 16 -21.34 -8.41 -13.26
N ASN A 17 -20.09 -8.68 -12.93
CA ASN A 17 -19.09 -9.25 -13.83
C ASN A 17 -18.55 -10.56 -13.25
N LEU A 18 -18.95 -11.68 -13.83
CA LEU A 18 -18.43 -13.00 -13.48
C LEU A 18 -17.23 -13.32 -14.36
N VAL A 19 -16.05 -13.51 -13.76
CA VAL A 19 -14.85 -13.81 -14.54
C VAL A 19 -14.84 -15.28 -14.92
N LYS A 20 -14.90 -15.54 -16.23
CA LYS A 20 -14.82 -16.88 -16.81
C LYS A 20 -13.51 -17.03 -17.57
N ASP A 21 -13.00 -18.24 -17.56
CA ASP A 21 -11.84 -18.63 -18.35
C ASP A 21 -12.21 -18.70 -19.83
N SER A 22 -11.44 -18.01 -20.67
CA SER A 22 -11.76 -17.87 -22.09
C SER A 22 -11.51 -19.16 -22.88
N ALA A 23 -10.70 -20.10 -22.36
CA ALA A 23 -10.41 -21.36 -23.05
C ALA A 23 -11.44 -22.44 -22.71
N THR A 24 -11.97 -22.45 -21.48
CA THR A 24 -12.85 -23.52 -20.99
C THR A 24 -14.30 -23.08 -20.74
N SER A 25 -14.61 -21.78 -20.85
CA SER A 25 -15.89 -21.17 -20.42
C SER A 25 -16.26 -21.43 -18.95
N LEU A 26 -15.34 -21.99 -18.17
CA LEU A 26 -15.53 -22.30 -16.76
C LEU A 26 -15.26 -21.06 -15.91
N SER A 27 -16.03 -20.86 -14.84
CA SER A 27 -15.79 -19.74 -13.93
C SER A 27 -14.38 -19.85 -13.32
N LYS A 28 -13.60 -18.76 -13.36
CA LYS A 28 -12.30 -18.68 -12.67
C LYS A 28 -12.44 -18.66 -11.13
N GLY A 29 -13.68 -18.64 -10.63
CA GLY A 29 -13.98 -18.73 -9.20
C GLY A 29 -14.11 -17.38 -8.50
N TYR A 30 -14.15 -16.27 -9.24
CA TYR A 30 -14.39 -14.94 -8.68
C TYR A 30 -15.31 -14.10 -9.57
N ALA A 31 -16.00 -13.15 -8.93
CA ALA A 31 -16.93 -12.24 -9.57
C ALA A 31 -16.84 -10.87 -8.91
N PHE A 32 -17.12 -9.83 -9.68
CA PHE A 32 -17.27 -8.46 -9.20
C PHE A 32 -18.74 -8.08 -9.28
N CYS A 33 -19.26 -7.47 -8.22
CA CYS A 33 -20.61 -6.96 -8.18
C CYS A 33 -20.62 -5.55 -7.58
N GLU A 34 -21.45 -4.68 -8.15
CA GLU A 34 -21.71 -3.34 -7.64
C GLU A 34 -23.19 -3.26 -7.31
N TYR A 35 -23.51 -2.90 -6.07
CA TYR A 35 -24.89 -2.63 -5.66
C TYR A 35 -25.25 -1.18 -5.94
N VAL A 36 -26.54 -0.92 -6.18
CA VAL A 36 -27.04 0.45 -6.27
C VAL A 36 -26.93 1.14 -4.90
N ASP A 37 -27.28 0.40 -3.83
CA ASP A 37 -27.23 0.88 -2.45
C ASP A 37 -25.97 0.41 -1.72
N ILE A 38 -25.30 1.34 -1.03
CA ILE A 38 -24.10 1.02 -0.25
C ILE A 38 -24.41 0.17 0.97
N SER A 39 -25.60 0.36 1.58
CA SER A 39 -26.09 -0.44 2.72
C SER A 39 -26.21 -1.92 2.36
N ALA A 40 -26.67 -2.23 1.14
CA ALA A 40 -26.75 -3.59 0.62
C ALA A 40 -25.36 -4.22 0.44
N THR A 41 -24.34 -3.41 0.12
CA THR A 41 -22.96 -3.88 0.01
C THR A 41 -22.43 -4.37 1.36
N ASP A 42 -22.63 -3.60 2.44
CA ASP A 42 -22.20 -3.99 3.78
C ASP A 42 -22.95 -5.23 4.29
N GLN A 43 -24.25 -5.32 4.05
CA GLN A 43 -25.06 -6.49 4.40
C GLN A 43 -24.64 -7.74 3.60
N ALA A 44 -24.36 -7.60 2.30
CA ALA A 44 -23.91 -8.70 1.46
C ALA A 44 -22.52 -9.19 1.88
N VAL A 45 -21.59 -8.30 2.23
CA VAL A 45 -20.27 -8.68 2.75
C VAL A 45 -20.41 -9.43 4.07
N ALA A 46 -21.20 -8.92 5.03
CA ALA A 46 -21.38 -9.59 6.31
C ALA A 46 -22.11 -10.94 6.19
N GLY A 47 -23.11 -11.04 5.31
CA GLY A 47 -23.94 -12.25 5.16
C GLY A 47 -23.35 -13.32 4.26
N LEU A 48 -22.57 -12.95 3.24
CA LEU A 48 -22.01 -13.88 2.26
C LEU A 48 -20.55 -14.22 2.50
N ASN A 49 -19.79 -13.37 3.21
CA ASN A 49 -18.40 -13.67 3.51
C ASN A 49 -18.32 -14.87 4.44
N GLY A 50 -17.74 -15.94 3.92
CA GLY A 50 -17.63 -17.22 4.60
C GLY A 50 -18.83 -18.15 4.44
N MET A 51 -19.84 -17.77 3.64
CA MET A 51 -20.95 -18.66 3.29
C MET A 51 -20.45 -19.84 2.44
N GLN A 52 -20.93 -21.04 2.72
CA GLN A 52 -20.53 -22.25 2.03
C GLN A 52 -21.43 -22.49 0.82
N LEU A 53 -20.86 -22.58 -0.39
CA LEU A 53 -21.56 -22.85 -1.64
C LEU A 53 -20.95 -24.11 -2.30
N GLY A 54 -21.62 -25.25 -2.11
CA GLY A 54 -21.04 -26.56 -2.42
C GLY A 54 -19.82 -26.83 -1.54
N ASP A 55 -18.71 -27.30 -2.14
CA ASP A 55 -17.45 -27.56 -1.43
C ASP A 55 -16.57 -26.31 -1.26
N LYS A 56 -17.06 -25.13 -1.66
CA LYS A 56 -16.27 -23.89 -1.68
C LYS A 56 -16.84 -22.85 -0.72
N LYS A 57 -15.96 -22.22 0.05
CA LYS A 57 -16.30 -21.08 0.90
C LYS A 57 -16.24 -19.80 0.08
N LEU A 58 -17.33 -19.04 0.06
CA LEU A 58 -17.38 -17.74 -0.59
C LEU A 58 -16.58 -16.74 0.24
N ILE A 59 -15.79 -15.93 -0.44
CA ILE A 59 -15.07 -14.81 0.15
C ILE A 59 -15.67 -13.56 -0.47
N VAL A 60 -16.32 -12.74 0.35
CA VAL A 60 -16.97 -11.51 -0.11
C VAL A 60 -16.30 -10.36 0.60
N GLN A 61 -15.75 -9.44 -0.19
CA GLN A 61 -15.01 -8.30 0.30
C GLN A 61 -15.43 -7.07 -0.50
N ARG A 62 -15.41 -5.90 0.14
CA ARG A 62 -15.67 -4.63 -0.56
C ARG A 62 -14.54 -4.41 -1.56
N ALA A 63 -14.89 -4.33 -2.85
CA ALA A 63 -13.96 -3.81 -3.84
C ALA A 63 -13.78 -2.31 -3.54
N SER A 64 -12.58 -1.92 -3.11
CA SER A 64 -12.32 -0.55 -2.68
C SER A 64 -12.34 0.38 -3.90
N VAL A 65 -13.38 1.20 -4.00
CA VAL A 65 -13.45 2.36 -4.89
C VAL A 65 -13.57 3.63 -4.03
N GLY A 66 -12.43 4.29 -3.78
CA GLY A 66 -12.35 5.69 -3.34
C GLY A 66 -12.74 6.00 -1.87
N ALA A 67 -11.72 6.27 -1.05
CA ALA A 67 -11.72 6.61 0.38
C ALA A 67 -12.65 7.76 0.83
N LYS A 68 -13.19 7.72 2.08
CA LYS A 68 -13.51 8.88 2.99
C LYS A 68 -13.73 8.48 4.49
N ASN A 69 -13.05 9.22 5.40
CA ASN A 69 -13.50 9.72 6.73
C ASN A 69 -13.03 9.10 8.09
N ALA A 70 -12.29 9.96 8.83
CA ALA A 70 -12.37 10.43 10.24
C ALA A 70 -13.15 9.65 11.34
N ASN A 71 -12.60 9.63 12.58
CA ASN A 71 -13.21 10.23 13.80
C ASN A 71 -12.37 10.03 15.12
N PRO A 72 -12.63 10.81 16.21
CA PRO A 72 -11.69 11.13 17.29
C PRO A 72 -12.01 10.57 18.72
N THR A 73 -11.02 10.73 19.62
CA THR A 73 -11.04 10.82 21.13
C THR A 73 -11.39 9.60 22.02
N ALA A 74 -10.41 9.08 22.78
CA ALA A 74 -10.26 9.24 24.25
C ALA A 74 -9.18 8.29 24.86
N ILE A 75 -8.43 8.86 25.79
CA ILE A 75 -7.22 8.46 26.52
C ILE A 75 -7.40 7.32 27.56
N ILE A 76 -6.55 6.27 27.50
CA ILE A 76 -6.05 5.50 28.68
C ILE A 76 -4.61 5.05 28.39
N GLU A 77 -3.72 5.36 29.34
CA GLU A 77 -2.27 5.14 29.33
C GLU A 77 -1.89 3.66 29.14
N THR A 78 -1.45 3.34 27.94
CA THR A 78 -0.62 2.20 27.53
C THR A 78 0.16 2.68 26.29
N PRO A 79 1.33 2.13 25.93
CA PRO A 79 2.00 2.50 24.69
C PRO A 79 1.10 2.12 23.50
N VAL A 80 0.29 3.09 23.07
CA VAL A 80 -0.75 2.92 22.06
C VAL A 80 -0.10 2.80 20.69
N THR A 81 0.01 1.57 20.21
CA THR A 81 0.22 1.28 18.79
C THR A 81 -0.95 1.86 18.02
N LEU A 82 -0.74 2.94 17.27
CA LEU A 82 -1.77 3.59 16.46
C LEU A 82 -2.12 2.69 15.26
N GLN A 83 -2.97 1.68 15.50
CA GLN A 83 -3.54 0.83 14.45
C GLN A 83 -4.65 1.59 13.73
N VAL A 84 -4.31 2.16 12.58
CA VAL A 84 -5.26 2.73 11.61
C VAL A 84 -5.99 1.59 10.88
N PRO A 85 -7.30 1.37 11.10
CA PRO A 85 -8.07 0.35 10.41
C PRO A 85 -8.26 0.76 8.94
N GLY A 86 -7.74 -0.03 8.01
CA GLY A 86 -7.80 0.24 6.57
C GLY A 86 -6.46 0.19 5.82
N LEU A 87 -5.33 0.08 6.53
CA LEU A 87 -3.99 -0.09 5.94
C LEU A 87 -3.45 -1.52 6.02
N GLN A 88 -4.25 -2.47 6.50
CA GLN A 88 -3.86 -3.86 6.73
C GLN A 88 -3.50 -4.65 5.45
N GLY A 89 -3.81 -4.12 4.26
CA GLY A 89 -3.55 -4.80 2.98
C GLY A 89 -2.25 -4.39 2.27
N LEU A 90 -1.51 -3.39 2.76
CA LEU A 90 -0.23 -2.99 2.15
C LEU A 90 0.99 -3.64 2.82
N GLN A 91 0.76 -4.52 3.80
CA GLN A 91 1.81 -5.27 4.52
C GLN A 91 2.33 -6.47 3.72
N ASN A 92 2.59 -6.28 2.43
CA ASN A 92 3.54 -7.12 1.70
C ASN A 92 4.94 -6.49 1.74
N SER A 93 5.24 -5.76 2.81
CA SER A 93 6.57 -5.43 3.26
C SER A 93 7.22 -6.74 3.70
N GLY A 94 8.24 -7.20 2.98
CA GLY A 94 8.94 -8.46 3.27
C GLY A 94 9.51 -8.54 4.69
N LEU A 95 10.44 -9.47 4.91
CA LEU A 95 11.12 -9.54 6.21
C LEU A 95 11.76 -8.19 6.56
N PRO A 96 11.71 -7.73 7.83
CA PRO A 96 12.33 -6.48 8.23
C PRO A 96 13.83 -6.49 7.89
N THR A 97 14.27 -5.46 7.17
CA THR A 97 15.67 -5.22 6.83
C THR A 97 16.16 -3.90 7.43
N GLU A 98 17.44 -3.61 7.24
CA GLU A 98 18.04 -2.34 7.62
C GLU A 98 17.80 -1.24 6.57
N VAL A 99 17.28 -1.59 5.38
CA VAL A 99 17.08 -0.65 4.27
C VAL A 99 15.59 -0.43 4.02
N LEU A 100 15.17 0.83 4.11
CA LEU A 100 13.81 1.27 3.83
C LEU A 100 13.75 1.94 2.45
N CYS A 101 12.84 1.50 1.59
CA CYS A 101 12.52 2.18 0.35
C CYS A 101 11.25 3.00 0.54
N LEU A 102 11.36 4.32 0.36
CA LEU A 102 10.26 5.27 0.32
C LEU A 102 9.86 5.48 -1.14
N LEU A 103 8.58 5.26 -1.42
CA LEU A 103 7.99 5.42 -2.73
C LEU A 103 6.96 6.54 -2.69
N ASN A 104 6.74 7.15 -3.86
CA ASN A 104 5.71 8.15 -4.07
C ASN A 104 5.92 9.43 -3.22
N MET A 105 7.17 9.69 -2.82
CA MET A 105 7.55 10.87 -2.03
C MET A 105 8.05 12.01 -2.94
N VAL A 106 8.75 11.68 -4.02
CA VAL A 106 9.32 12.64 -4.98
C VAL A 106 9.03 12.22 -6.43
N MET A 107 8.93 13.20 -7.32
CA MET A 107 8.89 13.01 -8.76
C MET A 107 10.33 12.95 -9.31
N PRO A 108 10.62 12.15 -10.34
CA PRO A 108 11.92 12.19 -11.02
C PRO A 108 12.28 13.61 -11.49
N GLU A 109 11.30 14.38 -11.96
CA GLU A 109 11.50 15.75 -12.45
C GLU A 109 12.02 16.70 -11.36
N GLU A 110 11.64 16.48 -10.10
CA GLU A 110 12.10 17.25 -8.92
C GLU A 110 13.54 16.88 -8.52
N LEU A 111 14.11 15.84 -9.11
CA LEU A 111 15.49 15.39 -8.85
C LEU A 111 16.45 15.81 -9.97
N VAL A 112 15.98 16.51 -11.01
CA VAL A 112 16.81 16.96 -12.13
C VAL A 112 17.63 18.18 -11.74
N ASP A 113 17.05 19.10 -10.98
CA ASP A 113 17.74 20.29 -10.50
C ASP A 113 18.61 19.98 -9.26
N ASP A 114 19.78 20.62 -9.17
CA ASP A 114 20.72 20.38 -8.08
C ASP A 114 20.26 21.06 -6.77
N GLU A 115 19.62 22.23 -6.82
CA GLU A 115 19.11 22.94 -5.64
C GLU A 115 17.92 22.19 -5.04
N ASP A 116 16.95 21.79 -5.87
CA ASP A 116 15.79 20.99 -5.43
C ASP A 116 16.24 19.63 -4.85
N TYR A 117 17.24 18.99 -5.47
CA TYR A 117 17.79 17.73 -4.98
C TYR A 117 18.44 17.88 -3.59
N GLU A 118 19.23 18.93 -3.37
CA GLU A 118 19.85 19.21 -2.08
C GLU A 118 18.80 19.46 -1.00
N GLU A 119 17.76 20.25 -1.28
CA GLU A 119 16.65 20.49 -0.34
C GLU A 119 15.92 19.19 0.02
N ILE A 120 15.58 18.37 -0.98
CA ILE A 120 14.93 17.07 -0.75
C ILE A 120 15.82 16.16 0.09
N LEU A 121 17.12 16.10 -0.20
CA LEU A 121 18.05 15.24 0.53
C LEU A 121 18.15 15.67 2.00
N GLU A 122 18.23 16.98 2.27
CA GLU A 122 18.24 17.53 3.63
C GLU A 122 16.95 17.21 4.38
N ASP A 123 15.78 17.48 3.79
CA ASP A 123 14.47 17.20 4.39
C ASP A 123 14.30 15.72 4.74
N ILE A 124 14.68 14.84 3.82
CA ILE A 124 14.56 13.39 4.02
C ILE A 124 15.55 12.92 5.09
N SER A 125 16.76 13.44 5.09
CA SER A 125 17.78 13.13 6.09
C SER A 125 17.31 13.52 7.49
N GLU A 126 16.84 14.77 7.66
CA GLU A 126 16.34 15.27 8.93
C GLU A 126 15.12 14.47 9.41
N GLU A 127 14.17 14.19 8.52
CA GLU A 127 12.98 13.44 8.87
C GLU A 127 13.32 11.99 9.25
N CYS A 128 14.21 11.33 8.51
CA CYS A 128 14.60 9.95 8.75
C CYS A 128 15.43 9.77 10.03
N CYS A 129 16.26 10.76 10.40
CA CYS A 129 17.05 10.75 11.62
C CYS A 129 16.22 10.79 12.92
N LYS A 130 14.95 11.24 12.85
CA LYS A 130 14.04 11.25 14.01
C LYS A 130 13.68 9.84 14.51
N TYR A 131 13.81 8.84 13.65
CA TYR A 131 13.37 7.46 13.94
C TYR A 131 14.52 6.52 14.28
N GLY A 132 15.75 6.87 13.92
CA GLY A 132 16.95 6.12 14.26
C GLY A 132 18.20 6.62 13.55
N SER A 133 19.32 5.94 13.77
CA SER A 133 20.60 6.35 13.17
C SER A 133 20.66 5.92 11.70
N VAL A 134 20.70 6.90 10.80
CA VAL A 134 20.84 6.68 9.36
C VAL A 134 22.32 6.43 9.03
N ARG A 135 22.59 5.36 8.29
CA ARG A 135 23.92 4.97 7.81
C ARG A 135 24.22 5.55 6.42
N SER A 136 23.23 5.51 5.52
CA SER A 136 23.36 5.97 4.14
C SER A 136 21.98 6.28 3.56
N ILE A 137 21.91 7.24 2.63
CA ILE A 137 20.71 7.59 1.86
C ILE A 137 21.10 7.59 0.39
N GLU A 138 20.32 6.94 -0.46
CA GLU A 138 20.48 6.94 -1.91
C GLU A 138 19.18 7.37 -2.60
N ILE A 139 19.30 8.32 -3.52
CA ILE A 139 18.19 8.87 -4.30
C ILE A 139 18.60 8.84 -5.78
N PRO A 140 18.15 7.84 -6.56
CA PRO A 140 18.49 7.75 -7.98
C PRO A 140 17.94 8.93 -8.78
N ARG A 141 18.85 9.77 -9.29
CA ARG A 141 18.50 10.91 -10.16
C ARG A 141 18.25 10.44 -11.59
N PRO A 142 17.29 11.07 -12.30
CA PRO A 142 17.09 10.77 -13.72
C PRO A 142 18.29 11.23 -14.54
N VAL A 143 18.60 10.47 -15.58
CA VAL A 143 19.64 10.83 -16.56
C VAL A 143 18.96 11.00 -17.91
N GLU A 144 19.21 12.12 -18.58
CA GLU A 144 18.59 12.41 -19.87
C GLU A 144 18.86 11.28 -20.88
N GLY A 145 17.78 10.73 -21.44
CA GLY A 145 17.85 9.67 -22.44
C GLY A 145 18.11 8.26 -21.89
N VAL A 146 18.20 8.08 -20.57
CA VAL A 146 18.40 6.78 -19.93
C VAL A 146 17.32 6.52 -18.88
N GLU A 147 16.62 5.38 -18.98
CA GLU A 147 15.73 4.93 -17.91
C GLU A 147 16.56 4.47 -16.71
N VAL A 148 16.56 5.27 -15.64
CA VAL A 148 17.26 4.94 -14.40
C VAL A 148 16.36 4.09 -13.51
N PRO A 149 16.72 2.83 -13.22
CA PRO A 149 15.92 1.99 -12.33
C PRO A 149 15.86 2.62 -10.94
N GLY A 150 14.66 2.76 -10.40
CA GLY A 150 14.45 3.35 -9.07
C GLY A 150 14.32 4.87 -9.03
N CYS A 151 14.28 5.56 -10.17
CA CYS A 151 13.94 6.98 -10.20
C CYS A 151 12.61 7.28 -9.50
N GLY A 152 12.58 8.33 -8.69
CA GLY A 152 11.42 8.69 -7.87
C GLY A 152 11.24 7.82 -6.61
N LYS A 153 12.21 6.95 -6.30
CA LYS A 153 12.30 6.22 -5.03
C LYS A 153 13.46 6.77 -4.21
N ILE A 154 13.34 6.65 -2.89
CA ILE A 154 14.39 7.01 -1.95
C ILE A 154 14.72 5.78 -1.11
N PHE A 155 16.00 5.51 -0.91
CA PHE A 155 16.47 4.38 -0.14
C PHE A 155 17.25 4.89 1.07
N VAL A 156 16.90 4.39 2.25
CA VAL A 156 17.49 4.81 3.52
C VAL A 156 17.98 3.58 4.25
N GLU A 157 19.29 3.46 4.44
CA GLU A 157 19.91 2.43 5.26
C GLU A 157 20.04 2.93 6.70
N TYR A 158 19.48 2.19 7.64
CA TYR A 158 19.61 2.43 9.07
C TYR A 158 20.72 1.56 9.68
N VAL A 159 21.23 1.97 10.84
CA VAL A 159 22.21 1.17 11.59
C VAL A 159 21.62 -0.13 12.15
N SER A 160 20.30 -0.18 12.35
CA SER A 160 19.59 -1.32 12.91
C SER A 160 18.23 -1.54 12.24
N THR A 161 17.84 -2.80 12.10
CA THR A 161 16.50 -3.19 11.61
C THR A 161 15.39 -2.60 12.46
N ALA A 162 15.57 -2.50 13.78
CA ALA A 162 14.57 -1.94 14.68
C ALA A 162 14.29 -0.45 14.41
N ASP A 163 15.31 0.30 14.03
CA ASP A 163 15.18 1.72 13.66
C ASP A 163 14.48 1.88 12.31
N CYS A 164 14.85 1.04 11.34
CA CYS A 164 14.13 0.94 10.06
C CYS A 164 12.65 0.62 10.26
N GLN A 165 12.31 -0.29 11.19
CA GLN A 165 10.91 -0.63 11.50
C GLN A 165 10.15 0.55 12.11
N LYS A 166 10.77 1.35 12.97
CA LYS A 166 10.16 2.57 13.53
C LYS A 166 9.91 3.60 12.44
N ALA A 167 10.90 3.83 11.58
CA ALA A 167 10.79 4.74 10.44
C ALA A 167 9.67 4.31 9.49
N MET A 168 9.61 3.03 9.15
CA MET A 168 8.56 2.46 8.31
C MET A 168 7.16 2.75 8.90
N GLN A 169 6.96 2.47 10.19
CA GLN A 169 5.68 2.69 10.86
C GLN A 169 5.28 4.17 10.90
N ALA A 170 6.25 5.07 11.05
CA ALA A 170 5.99 6.50 11.15
C ALA A 170 5.79 7.20 9.81
N LEU A 171 6.47 6.72 8.75
CA LEU A 171 6.48 7.32 7.41
C LEU A 171 5.40 6.74 6.50
N THR A 172 5.03 5.47 6.68
CA THR A 172 3.98 4.84 5.86
C THR A 172 2.65 5.55 6.02
N GLY A 173 2.05 5.94 4.89
CA GLY A 173 0.75 6.61 4.88
C GLY A 173 0.82 8.11 5.19
N ARG A 174 1.99 8.68 5.46
CA ARG A 174 2.15 10.13 5.58
C ARG A 174 1.88 10.81 4.25
N LYS A 175 1.43 12.07 4.32
CA LYS A 175 1.33 12.92 3.14
C LYS A 175 2.59 13.76 2.98
N PHE A 176 3.21 13.69 1.80
CA PHE A 176 4.31 14.53 1.37
C PHE A 176 3.96 15.10 0.00
N ALA A 177 4.03 16.43 -0.17
CA ALA A 177 3.58 17.12 -1.40
C ALA A 177 2.19 16.67 -1.91
N ASN A 178 1.23 16.44 -1.00
CA ASN A 178 -0.12 15.91 -1.27
C ASN A 178 -0.17 14.46 -1.83
N ARG A 179 0.96 13.76 -1.86
CA ARG A 179 1.10 12.33 -2.19
C ARG A 179 1.17 11.50 -0.92
N VAL A 180 0.68 10.27 -0.98
CA VAL A 180 0.79 9.33 0.15
C VAL A 180 2.11 8.58 0.03
N VAL A 181 2.96 8.70 1.05
CA VAL A 181 4.22 7.97 1.15
C VAL A 181 3.91 6.49 1.34
N VAL A 182 4.46 5.68 0.45
CA VAL A 182 4.43 4.22 0.55
C VAL A 182 5.82 3.77 0.95
N THR A 183 5.94 2.81 1.85
CA THR A 183 7.26 2.29 2.23
C THR A 183 7.31 0.77 2.10
N LYS A 184 8.51 0.23 1.86
CA LYS A 184 8.77 -1.21 1.85
C LYS A 184 10.19 -1.49 2.33
N TYR A 185 10.41 -2.65 2.93
CA TYR A 185 11.76 -3.14 3.16
C TYR A 185 12.45 -3.43 1.83
N TYR A 186 13.73 -3.11 1.77
CA TYR A 186 14.59 -3.37 0.63
C TYR A 186 15.74 -4.30 1.04
N ASP A 187 16.19 -5.11 0.10
CA ASP A 187 17.28 -6.05 0.35
C ASP A 187 18.62 -5.29 0.47
N PRO A 188 19.36 -5.46 1.58
CA PRO A 188 20.60 -4.73 1.81
C PRO A 188 21.69 -5.12 0.80
N ASP A 189 21.74 -6.38 0.35
CA ASP A 189 22.70 -6.81 -0.67
C ASP A 189 22.42 -6.14 -2.01
N MET A 190 21.14 -5.99 -2.39
CA MET A 190 20.77 -5.23 -3.60
C MET A 190 21.09 -3.74 -3.47
N TYR A 191 20.85 -3.15 -2.29
CA TYR A 191 21.18 -1.75 -2.00
C TYR A 191 22.68 -1.48 -2.16
N HIS A 192 23.54 -2.30 -1.55
CA HIS A 192 25.00 -2.15 -1.64
C HIS A 192 25.54 -2.42 -3.06
N ARG A 193 24.78 -3.12 -3.91
CA ARG A 193 25.08 -3.31 -5.34
C ARG A 193 24.56 -2.20 -6.24
N GLN A 194 23.88 -1.19 -5.69
CA GLN A 194 23.23 -0.11 -6.44
C GLN A 194 22.17 -0.63 -7.43
N GLU A 195 21.58 -1.78 -7.15
CA GLU A 195 20.43 -2.29 -7.89
C GLU A 195 19.17 -1.70 -7.26
N PHE A 196 18.42 -0.86 -7.97
CA PHE A 196 17.24 -0.14 -7.43
C PHE A 196 15.92 -0.45 -8.16
N SER A 197 15.88 -1.56 -8.91
CA SER A 197 14.74 -1.94 -9.75
C SER A 197 13.49 -2.35 -8.97
N GLY A 198 13.65 -2.79 -7.72
CA GLY A 198 12.62 -3.49 -6.93
C GLY A 198 11.46 -2.64 -6.47
#